data_AF-A0A8S3QAQ1-F1
#
_entry.id   AF-A0A8S3QAQ1-F1
#
_cell.length_a   1.000
_cell.length_b   1.000
_cell.length_c   1.000
_cell.angle_alpha   90.00
_cell.angle_beta   90.00
_cell.angle_gamma   90.00
#
_symmetry.space_group_name_H-M   'P 1'
#
loop_
_entity.id
_entity.type
_entity.pdbx_description
1 polymer ?
#
loop_
_entity_poly.entity_id
_entity_poly.type
_entity_poly.pdbx_seq_one_letter_code
_entity_poly.pdbx_strand_id
1 'polypeptide(L)'
;MKAERSILKSIVVRLGGFHTEMSLLGSIGQIMNSSGLSELLETVYASTAVGYMHLCFGHMFSDKAISRAVRGHFLTQTALTRLITSETYYFPQYTPGTDTDYPSQSYLYDKENFPKADTTCVDNQKPSESYQILSSEIEQLITVFEGIIQSNISIESLNDNPTINIESEHIITFRKSLKNCCTASLLFQDMYTVKLLRQFITAERTGNWNLHLKSLQQMLPYITASGHNLYAKSVHIYLQQMLNLPATKP
;
A
#
# COMPACT_ATOMS: atom_id res chain seq x y z
N MET A 1 25.12 44.74 21.35
CA MET A 1 24.77 44.13 20.06
C MET A 1 23.87 42.93 20.33
N LYS A 2 22.57 43.01 19.99
CA LYS A 2 21.71 41.81 19.98
C LYS A 2 22.28 40.88 18.92
N ALA A 3 22.64 39.66 19.31
CA ALA A 3 23.00 38.62 18.35
C ALA A 3 21.86 38.52 17.33
N GLU A 4 22.16 38.84 16.07
CA GLU A 4 21.28 38.59 14.94
C GLU A 4 20.75 37.17 15.05
N ARG A 5 19.45 36.97 14.78
CA ARG A 5 18.80 35.66 14.82
C ARG A 5 19.61 34.68 13.97
N SER A 6 20.41 33.85 14.64
CA SER A 6 21.22 32.84 13.98
C SER A 6 20.31 31.93 13.17
N ILE A 7 20.61 31.83 11.86
CA ILE A 7 19.92 30.94 10.92
C ILE A 7 19.90 29.50 11.45
N LEU A 8 20.88 29.12 12.27
CA LEU A 8 20.96 27.81 12.91
C LEU A 8 19.85 27.58 13.95
N LYS A 9 19.36 28.62 14.65
CA LYS A 9 18.21 28.48 15.56
C LYS A 9 16.93 28.12 14.82
N SER A 10 16.82 28.43 13.52
CA SER A 10 15.66 28.03 12.70
C SER A 10 15.72 26.60 12.17
N ILE A 11 16.87 25.93 12.21
CA ILE A 11 17.05 24.60 11.63
C ILE A 11 16.57 23.53 12.62
N VAL A 12 15.71 22.63 12.14
CA VAL A 12 15.27 21.44 12.86
C VAL A 12 15.81 20.21 12.13
N VAL A 13 16.68 19.46 12.80
CA VAL A 13 17.26 18.24 12.23
C VAL A 13 16.30 17.08 12.41
N ARG A 14 16.04 16.33 11.32
CA ARG A 14 15.26 15.09 11.35
C ARG A 14 16.22 13.92 11.44
N LEU A 15 16.02 13.06 12.42
CA LEU A 15 16.87 11.89 12.65
C LEU A 15 15.99 10.63 12.70
N GLY A 16 16.58 9.51 12.30
CA GLY A 16 15.95 8.19 12.46
C GLY A 16 14.86 7.85 11.45
N GLY A 17 14.66 8.64 10.38
CA GLY A 17 13.65 8.37 9.36
C GLY A 17 13.80 6.99 8.72
N PHE A 18 15.02 6.67 8.29
CA PHE A 18 15.37 5.36 7.73
C PHE A 18 15.13 4.19 8.70
N HIS A 19 15.48 4.36 9.98
CA HIS A 19 15.24 3.34 11.00
C HIS A 19 13.75 3.18 11.31
N THR A 20 12.98 4.26 11.23
CA THR A 20 11.51 4.22 11.42
C THR A 20 10.85 3.48 10.25
N GLU A 21 11.29 3.72 9.02
CA GLU A 21 10.86 2.98 7.83
C GLU A 21 11.17 1.48 7.95
N MET A 22 12.41 1.14 8.28
CA MET A 22 12.84 -0.24 8.53
C MET A 22 12.00 -0.91 9.64
N SER A 23 11.75 -0.18 10.72
CA SER A 23 10.95 -0.69 11.84
C SER A 23 9.52 -0.99 11.44
N LEU A 24 8.90 -0.13 10.64
CA LEU A 24 7.55 -0.36 10.11
C LEU A 24 7.52 -1.56 9.17
N LEU A 25 8.48 -1.68 8.25
CA LEU A 25 8.58 -2.83 7.34
C LEU A 25 8.72 -4.14 8.11
N GLY A 26 9.54 -4.16 9.16
CA GLY A 26 9.64 -5.33 10.04
C GLY A 26 8.33 -5.62 10.79
N SER A 27 7.62 -4.58 11.23
CA SER A 27 6.30 -4.75 11.85
C SER A 27 5.26 -5.32 10.89
N ILE A 28 5.27 -4.91 9.61
CA ILE A 28 4.42 -5.50 8.57
C ILE A 28 4.74 -6.99 8.44
N GLY A 29 6.01 -7.37 8.31
CA GLY A 29 6.42 -8.77 8.19
C GLY A 29 5.97 -9.63 9.38
N GLN A 30 6.10 -9.13 10.61
CA GLN A 30 5.62 -9.83 11.80
C GLN A 30 4.09 -9.97 11.85
N ILE A 31 3.36 -8.89 11.56
CA ILE A 31 1.88 -8.90 11.55
C ILE A 31 1.35 -9.82 10.43
N MET A 32 2.04 -9.86 9.30
CA MET A 32 1.67 -10.64 8.12
C MET A 32 2.29 -12.03 8.10
N ASN A 33 2.91 -12.47 9.20
CA ASN A 33 3.54 -13.77 9.23
C ASN A 33 2.49 -14.86 9.00
N SER A 34 2.84 -15.86 8.17
CA SER A 34 1.96 -16.97 7.80
C SER A 34 0.66 -16.57 7.06
N SER A 35 0.63 -15.38 6.45
CA SER A 35 -0.53 -14.90 5.68
C SER A 35 -0.58 -15.35 4.21
N GLY A 36 0.47 -16.02 3.71
CA GLY A 36 0.67 -16.23 2.28
C GLY A 36 1.48 -15.12 1.59
N LEU A 37 1.87 -14.06 2.32
CA LEU A 37 2.61 -12.94 1.75
C LEU A 37 4.02 -13.35 1.28
N SER A 38 4.71 -14.26 1.99
CA SER A 38 6.03 -14.76 1.56
C SER A 38 5.92 -15.45 0.22
N GLU A 39 4.97 -16.38 0.12
CA GLU A 39 4.69 -17.22 -1.03
C GLU A 39 4.33 -16.36 -2.25
N LEU A 40 3.55 -15.29 -2.04
CA LEU A 40 3.26 -14.30 -3.07
C LEU A 40 4.53 -13.60 -3.54
N LEU A 41 5.38 -13.16 -2.62
CA LEU A 41 6.61 -12.44 -2.96
C LEU A 41 7.64 -13.35 -3.65
N GLU A 42 7.62 -14.65 -3.37
CA GLU A 42 8.46 -15.66 -4.01
C GLU A 42 8.10 -15.89 -5.49
N THR A 43 6.92 -15.43 -5.93
CA THR A 43 6.57 -15.42 -7.37
C THR A 43 7.34 -14.37 -8.18
N VAL A 44 7.90 -13.34 -7.52
CA VAL A 44 8.59 -12.22 -8.18
C VAL A 44 10.06 -12.12 -7.77
N TYR A 45 10.40 -12.60 -6.58
CA TYR A 45 11.75 -12.60 -6.04
C TYR A 45 12.21 -14.02 -5.70
N ALA A 46 13.51 -14.29 -5.84
CA ALA A 46 14.06 -15.57 -5.40
C ALA A 46 13.79 -15.81 -3.90
N SER A 47 13.53 -17.05 -3.48
CA SER A 47 13.20 -17.39 -2.09
C SER A 47 14.28 -16.95 -1.08
N THR A 48 15.55 -16.87 -1.50
CA THR A 48 16.62 -16.28 -0.67
C THR A 48 16.39 -14.78 -0.43
N ALA A 49 15.97 -14.04 -1.47
CA ALA A 49 15.61 -12.63 -1.35
C ALA A 49 14.34 -12.42 -0.51
N VAL A 50 13.37 -13.32 -0.59
CA VAL A 50 12.16 -13.26 0.24
C VAL A 50 12.44 -13.66 1.68
N GLY A 51 13.30 -14.64 1.94
CA GLY A 51 13.78 -14.94 3.29
C GLY A 51 14.46 -13.73 3.97
N TYR A 52 15.11 -12.85 3.18
CA TYR A 52 15.62 -11.57 3.67
C TYR A 52 14.54 -10.50 3.90
N MET A 53 13.36 -10.63 3.25
CA MET A 53 12.28 -9.64 3.19
C MET A 53 11.11 -9.94 4.14
N HIS A 54 10.73 -11.22 4.27
CA HIS A 54 9.60 -11.71 5.03
C HIS A 54 9.74 -11.52 6.54
N LEU A 55 10.97 -11.27 7.01
CA LEU A 55 11.23 -11.10 8.43
C LEU A 55 11.87 -9.76 8.77
N CYS A 56 12.62 -9.09 7.87
CA CYS A 56 13.52 -7.97 8.25
C CYS A 56 14.37 -8.24 9.54
N PHE A 57 14.42 -9.49 10.03
CA PHE A 57 14.86 -9.87 11.38
C PHE A 57 16.23 -10.54 11.33
N GLY A 58 16.56 -11.21 10.21
CA GLY A 58 17.81 -11.97 10.06
C GLY A 58 18.93 -11.24 9.31
N HIS A 59 18.60 -10.31 8.41
CA HIS A 59 19.57 -9.56 7.60
C HIS A 59 19.23 -8.06 7.55
N MET A 60 18.80 -7.55 8.71
CA MET A 60 18.73 -6.13 9.03
C MET A 60 20.10 -5.51 8.71
N PHE A 61 20.15 -4.32 8.07
CA PHE A 61 21.36 -3.55 7.65
C PHE A 61 21.80 -3.61 6.16
N SER A 62 20.91 -3.90 5.20
CA SER A 62 21.21 -3.52 3.80
C SER A 62 20.13 -2.64 3.19
N ASP A 63 20.53 -1.48 2.68
CA ASP A 63 19.69 -0.58 1.86
C ASP A 63 19.02 -1.34 0.70
N LYS A 64 19.69 -2.38 0.19
CA LYS A 64 19.17 -3.26 -0.85
C LYS A 64 17.97 -4.08 -0.38
N ALA A 65 17.98 -4.55 0.88
CA ALA A 65 16.88 -5.31 1.45
C ALA A 65 15.65 -4.43 1.68
N ILE A 66 15.84 -3.22 2.21
CA ILE A 66 14.75 -2.25 2.40
C ILE A 66 14.14 -1.83 1.07
N SER A 67 14.96 -1.48 0.08
CA SER A 67 14.46 -1.11 -1.26
C SER A 67 13.64 -2.24 -1.90
N ARG A 68 14.08 -3.49 -1.76
CA ARG A 68 13.32 -4.67 -2.23
C ARG A 68 12.01 -4.85 -1.45
N ALA A 69 12.03 -4.69 -0.12
CA ALA A 69 10.84 -4.77 0.72
C ALA A 69 9.78 -3.74 0.32
N VAL A 70 10.16 -2.46 0.22
CA VAL A 70 9.27 -1.39 -0.24
C VAL A 70 8.68 -1.72 -1.60
N ARG A 71 9.50 -2.17 -2.56
CA ARG A 71 9.04 -2.54 -3.90
C ARG A 71 8.11 -3.75 -3.86
N GLY A 72 8.41 -4.78 -3.07
CA GLY A 72 7.59 -5.96 -2.88
C GLY A 72 6.19 -5.61 -2.36
N HIS A 73 6.11 -4.85 -1.27
CA HIS A 73 4.84 -4.37 -0.73
C HIS A 73 4.06 -3.49 -1.72
N PHE A 74 4.74 -2.65 -2.51
CA PHE A 74 4.07 -1.85 -3.53
C PHE A 74 3.50 -2.70 -4.66
N LEU A 75 4.20 -3.75 -5.07
CA LEU A 75 3.71 -4.71 -6.07
C LEU A 75 2.51 -5.48 -5.53
N THR A 76 2.59 -5.99 -4.29
CA THR A 76 1.47 -6.65 -3.62
C THR A 76 0.25 -5.75 -3.53
N GLN A 77 0.41 -4.50 -3.07
CA GLN A 77 -0.67 -3.53 -3.01
C GLN A 77 -1.29 -3.26 -4.38
N THR A 78 -0.47 -3.18 -5.43
CA THR A 78 -0.93 -2.95 -6.81
C THR A 78 -1.73 -4.15 -7.32
N ALA A 79 -1.21 -5.37 -7.13
CA ALA A 79 -1.89 -6.59 -7.52
C ALA A 79 -3.24 -6.75 -6.80
N LEU A 80 -3.27 -6.50 -5.49
CA LEU A 80 -4.49 -6.56 -4.69
C LEU A 80 -5.50 -5.48 -5.09
N THR A 81 -5.04 -4.25 -5.36
CA THR A 81 -5.91 -3.17 -5.87
C THR A 81 -6.52 -3.57 -7.21
N ARG A 82 -5.73 -4.18 -8.11
CA ARG A 82 -6.21 -4.68 -9.39
C ARG A 82 -7.27 -5.76 -9.22
N LEU A 83 -7.05 -6.73 -8.33
CA LEU A 83 -8.03 -7.79 -8.02
C LEU A 83 -9.32 -7.20 -7.46
N ILE A 84 -9.24 -6.33 -6.47
CA ILE A 84 -10.43 -5.67 -5.90
C ILE A 84 -11.21 -4.92 -6.98
N THR A 85 -10.50 -4.19 -7.85
CA THR A 85 -11.13 -3.43 -8.94
C THR A 85 -11.75 -4.38 -9.97
N SER A 86 -11.06 -5.44 -10.40
CA SER A 86 -11.62 -6.39 -11.37
C SER A 86 -12.86 -7.09 -10.83
N GLU A 87 -12.88 -7.46 -9.55
CA GLU A 87 -14.05 -8.07 -8.92
C GLU A 87 -15.20 -7.07 -8.69
N THR A 88 -14.88 -5.82 -8.33
CA THR A 88 -15.90 -4.77 -8.09
C THR A 88 -16.62 -4.39 -9.37
N TYR A 89 -15.87 -4.32 -10.48
CA TYR A 89 -16.36 -3.82 -11.77
C TYR A 89 -16.49 -4.93 -12.82
N TYR A 90 -16.37 -6.21 -12.44
CA TYR A 90 -16.44 -7.35 -13.36
C TYR A 90 -15.52 -7.22 -14.60
N PHE A 91 -14.36 -6.57 -14.46
CA PHE A 91 -13.39 -6.52 -15.55
C PHE A 91 -12.82 -7.92 -15.79
N PRO A 92 -12.60 -8.31 -17.06
CA PRO A 92 -11.91 -9.56 -17.37
C PRO A 92 -10.56 -9.59 -16.64
N GLN A 93 -10.34 -10.62 -15.83
CA GLN A 93 -9.00 -10.86 -15.29
C GLN A 93 -8.05 -11.07 -16.46
N TYR A 94 -6.91 -10.38 -16.45
CA TYR A 94 -5.86 -10.62 -17.45
C TYR A 94 -5.36 -12.05 -17.27
N THR A 95 -5.80 -12.93 -18.14
CA THR A 95 -5.19 -14.23 -18.34
C THR A 95 -3.94 -13.99 -19.19
N PRO A 96 -2.75 -14.44 -18.76
CA PRO A 96 -1.61 -14.52 -19.66
C PRO A 96 -1.93 -15.58 -20.72
N GLY A 97 -2.66 -15.19 -21.76
CA GLY A 97 -2.96 -15.99 -22.94
C GLY A 97 -2.10 -15.50 -24.09
N THR A 98 -1.18 -16.36 -24.54
CA THR A 98 -0.92 -16.73 -25.94
C THR A 98 -0.98 -15.70 -27.07
N ASP A 99 -0.86 -14.41 -26.82
CA ASP A 99 -0.63 -13.43 -27.87
C ASP A 99 0.87 -13.28 -28.08
N THR A 100 1.33 -13.96 -29.12
CA THR A 100 2.67 -13.87 -29.67
C THR A 100 2.96 -12.43 -30.10
N ASP A 101 3.80 -11.71 -29.34
CA ASP A 101 4.74 -10.73 -29.91
C ASP A 101 5.87 -10.28 -28.95
N TYR A 102 6.18 -11.09 -27.92
CA TYR A 102 7.43 -10.95 -27.16
C TYR A 102 8.13 -12.31 -27.03
N PRO A 103 9.47 -12.39 -27.11
CA PRO A 103 10.17 -13.67 -27.16
C PRO A 103 10.09 -14.35 -25.79
N SER A 104 9.29 -15.41 -25.73
CA SER A 104 9.18 -16.31 -24.57
C SER A 104 10.48 -17.11 -24.39
N GLN A 105 11.18 -16.91 -23.28
CA GLN A 105 12.06 -17.93 -22.74
C GLN A 105 11.24 -18.84 -21.82
N SER A 106 11.22 -20.13 -22.18
CA SER A 106 10.45 -21.20 -21.55
C SER A 106 10.88 -21.43 -20.10
N TYR A 107 9.94 -21.31 -19.16
CA TYR A 107 10.01 -22.04 -17.90
C TYR A 107 8.87 -23.06 -17.90
N LEU A 108 9.25 -24.35 -17.85
CA LEU A 108 8.36 -25.48 -17.67
C LEU A 108 7.70 -25.36 -16.29
N TYR A 109 6.39 -25.10 -16.25
CA TYR A 109 5.57 -25.25 -15.06
C TYR A 109 4.56 -26.37 -15.29
N ASP A 110 4.73 -27.46 -14.53
CA ASP A 110 3.81 -28.60 -14.50
C ASP A 110 2.48 -28.20 -13.86
N LYS A 111 1.39 -28.39 -14.61
CA LYS A 111 0.01 -28.01 -14.25
C LYS A 111 -0.73 -29.03 -13.38
N GLU A 112 -0.06 -30.05 -12.84
CA GLU A 112 -0.78 -31.23 -12.35
C GLU A 112 -1.23 -31.21 -10.88
N ASN A 113 -0.97 -30.16 -10.09
CA ASN A 113 -1.20 -30.27 -8.63
C ASN A 113 -1.95 -29.12 -7.94
N PHE A 114 -2.90 -28.48 -8.62
CA PHE A 114 -3.92 -27.67 -7.92
C PHE A 114 -5.24 -28.44 -7.79
N PRO A 115 -5.88 -28.44 -6.60
CA PRO A 115 -7.19 -29.06 -6.43
C PRO A 115 -8.19 -28.37 -7.36
N LYS A 116 -8.80 -29.18 -8.24
CA LYS A 116 -9.91 -28.74 -9.10
C LYS A 116 -11.06 -28.33 -8.18
N ALA A 117 -11.36 -27.05 -8.12
CA ALA A 117 -12.65 -26.60 -7.59
C ALA A 117 -13.72 -27.05 -8.59
N ASP A 118 -14.70 -27.82 -8.09
CA ASP A 118 -15.86 -28.28 -8.86
C ASP A 118 -16.52 -27.09 -9.55
N THR A 119 -16.32 -27.00 -10.86
CA THR A 119 -16.94 -26.00 -11.73
C THR A 119 -18.01 -26.72 -12.55
N THR A 120 -19.12 -27.05 -11.91
CA THR A 120 -20.33 -27.56 -12.58
C THR A 120 -21.52 -26.65 -12.30
N CYS A 121 -21.42 -25.40 -12.75
CA CYS A 121 -22.57 -24.55 -13.10
C CYS A 121 -22.10 -23.18 -13.61
N VAL A 122 -21.69 -23.09 -14.88
CA VAL A 122 -21.73 -21.82 -15.61
C VAL A 122 -22.36 -22.11 -16.97
N ASP A 123 -23.67 -21.99 -17.03
CA ASP A 123 -24.40 -21.89 -18.28
C ASP A 123 -23.93 -20.64 -19.03
N ASN A 124 -23.64 -20.83 -20.31
CA ASN A 124 -23.35 -19.76 -21.25
C ASN A 124 -24.59 -18.86 -21.42
N GLN A 125 -24.67 -17.75 -20.69
CA GLN A 125 -25.61 -16.66 -20.95
C GLN A 125 -24.88 -15.39 -21.36
N LYS A 126 -25.35 -14.80 -22.47
CA LYS A 126 -24.85 -13.57 -23.13
C LYS A 126 -24.65 -12.39 -22.14
N PRO A 127 -23.60 -11.57 -22.31
CA PRO A 127 -23.44 -10.31 -21.57
C PRO A 127 -24.12 -9.16 -22.33
N SER A 128 -25.19 -8.55 -21.82
CA SER A 128 -25.84 -7.44 -22.56
C SER A 128 -26.35 -6.22 -21.78
N GLU A 129 -26.59 -6.27 -20.45
CA GLU A 129 -27.01 -5.07 -19.68
C GLU A 129 -25.95 -4.61 -18.66
N SER A 130 -25.32 -5.52 -17.91
CA SER A 130 -24.32 -5.13 -16.89
C SER A 130 -23.08 -4.46 -17.50
N TYR A 131 -22.65 -4.91 -18.68
CA TYR A 131 -21.51 -4.34 -19.39
C TYR A 131 -21.78 -2.92 -19.92
N GLN A 132 -23.03 -2.59 -20.27
CA GLN A 132 -23.39 -1.26 -20.74
C GLN A 132 -23.42 -0.24 -19.60
N ILE A 133 -24.00 -0.61 -18.46
CA ILE A 133 -24.01 0.22 -17.25
C ILE A 133 -22.57 0.52 -16.81
N LEU A 134 -21.75 -0.53 -16.74
CA LEU A 134 -20.33 -0.41 -16.37
C LEU A 134 -19.55 0.51 -17.32
N SER A 135 -19.76 0.41 -18.64
CA SER A 135 -19.08 1.30 -19.60
C SER A 135 -19.42 2.77 -19.38
N SER A 136 -20.68 3.08 -19.01
CA SER A 136 -21.11 4.45 -18.75
C SER A 136 -20.52 5.02 -17.45
N GLU A 137 -20.35 4.21 -16.40
CA GLU A 137 -19.72 4.62 -15.14
C GLU A 137 -18.23 4.90 -15.33
N ILE A 138 -17.54 4.07 -16.11
CA ILE A 138 -16.13 4.26 -16.47
C ILE A 138 -15.94 5.55 -17.28
N GLU A 139 -16.82 5.83 -18.25
CA GLU A 139 -16.76 7.06 -19.04
C GLU A 139 -16.98 8.33 -18.18
N GLN A 140 -17.86 8.27 -17.19
CA GLN A 140 -18.03 9.34 -16.21
C GLN A 140 -16.77 9.54 -15.37
N LEU A 141 -16.14 8.45 -14.92
CA LEU A 141 -14.89 8.51 -14.14
C LEU A 141 -13.73 9.10 -14.97
N ILE A 142 -13.62 8.73 -16.25
CA ILE A 142 -12.65 9.32 -17.19
C ILE A 142 -12.89 10.82 -17.35
N THR A 143 -14.17 11.24 -17.49
CA THR A 143 -14.52 12.66 -17.62
C THR A 143 -14.12 13.46 -16.38
N VAL A 144 -14.37 12.92 -15.18
CA VAL A 144 -13.92 13.53 -13.92
C VAL A 144 -12.39 13.60 -13.88
N PHE A 145 -11.69 12.53 -14.26
CA PHE A 145 -10.23 12.49 -14.28
C PHE A 145 -9.61 13.53 -15.23
N GLU A 146 -10.12 13.64 -16.46
CA GLU A 146 -9.70 14.66 -17.43
C GLU A 146 -9.98 16.08 -16.90
N GLY A 147 -11.13 16.28 -16.24
CA GLY A 147 -11.45 17.55 -15.59
C GLY A 147 -10.46 17.93 -14.47
N ILE A 148 -9.90 16.95 -13.76
CA ILE A 148 -8.84 17.17 -12.77
C ILE A 148 -7.52 17.54 -13.46
N ILE A 149 -7.12 16.80 -14.50
CA ILE A 149 -5.88 17.07 -15.26
C ILE A 149 -5.90 18.49 -15.83
N GLN A 150 -7.04 18.90 -16.37
CA GLN A 150 -7.24 20.22 -16.94
C GLN A 150 -7.43 21.31 -15.87
N SER A 151 -7.35 20.97 -14.57
CA SER A 151 -7.57 21.87 -13.42
C SER A 151 -8.96 22.53 -13.39
N ASN A 152 -9.94 21.98 -14.10
CA ASN A 152 -11.34 22.43 -14.10
C ASN A 152 -12.07 21.97 -12.83
N ILE A 153 -11.61 20.88 -12.21
CA ILE A 153 -12.15 20.32 -10.97
C ILE A 153 -11.11 20.47 -9.86
N SER A 154 -11.48 21.13 -8.76
CA SER A 154 -10.61 21.24 -7.59
C SER A 154 -10.54 19.92 -6.83
N ILE A 155 -9.35 19.55 -6.36
CA ILE A 155 -9.11 18.37 -5.51
C ILE A 155 -9.95 18.43 -4.22
N GLU A 156 -10.27 19.63 -3.74
CA GLU A 156 -11.08 19.81 -2.52
C GLU A 156 -12.56 19.49 -2.74
N SER A 157 -13.08 19.74 -3.96
CA SER A 157 -14.47 19.41 -4.34
C SER A 157 -14.69 17.94 -4.70
N LEU A 158 -13.63 17.13 -4.66
CA LEU A 158 -13.66 15.76 -5.15
C LEU A 158 -14.43 14.80 -4.23
N ASN A 159 -14.43 15.08 -2.92
CA ASN A 159 -15.17 14.31 -1.92
C ASN A 159 -16.69 14.47 -2.06
N ASP A 160 -17.14 15.57 -2.66
CA ASP A 160 -18.56 15.85 -2.87
C ASP A 160 -19.04 15.38 -4.27
N ASN A 161 -18.12 14.87 -5.10
CA ASN A 161 -18.46 14.42 -6.44
C ASN A 161 -19.32 13.13 -6.38
N PRO A 162 -20.52 13.11 -6.99
CA PRO A 162 -21.43 11.98 -6.89
C PRO A 162 -20.85 10.72 -7.53
N THR A 163 -20.12 10.83 -8.65
CA THR A 163 -19.47 9.70 -9.31
C THR A 163 -18.42 9.07 -8.38
N ILE A 164 -17.54 9.86 -7.77
CA ILE A 164 -16.53 9.31 -6.84
C ILE A 164 -17.18 8.67 -5.62
N ASN A 165 -18.26 9.24 -5.11
CA ASN A 165 -18.98 8.67 -3.96
C ASN A 165 -19.61 7.31 -4.29
N ILE A 166 -20.25 7.18 -5.46
CA ILE A 166 -20.80 5.89 -5.95
C ILE A 166 -19.69 4.84 -6.04
N GLU A 167 -18.57 5.18 -6.68
CA GLU A 167 -17.42 4.28 -6.86
C GLU A 167 -16.80 3.88 -5.51
N SER A 168 -16.72 4.83 -4.57
CA SER A 168 -16.24 4.55 -3.22
C SER A 168 -17.18 3.59 -2.47
N GLU A 169 -18.50 3.73 -2.65
CA GLU A 169 -19.50 2.85 -2.05
C GLU A 169 -19.46 1.44 -2.64
N HIS A 170 -19.20 1.28 -3.93
CA HIS A 170 -18.99 -0.02 -4.57
C HIS A 170 -17.78 -0.76 -3.92
N ILE A 171 -16.64 -0.08 -3.78
CA ILE A 171 -15.45 -0.64 -3.13
C ILE A 171 -15.72 -0.94 -1.64
N ILE A 172 -16.43 -0.06 -0.95
CA ILE A 172 -16.79 -0.27 0.47
C ILE A 172 -17.71 -1.49 0.62
N THR A 173 -18.66 -1.67 -0.29
CA THR A 173 -19.59 -2.80 -0.29
C THR A 173 -18.86 -4.12 -0.53
N PHE A 174 -17.94 -4.16 -1.50
CA PHE A 174 -17.07 -5.31 -1.72
C PHE A 174 -16.17 -5.60 -0.52
N ARG A 175 -15.59 -4.59 0.11
CA ARG A 175 -14.84 -4.77 1.37
C ARG A 175 -15.71 -5.33 2.49
N LYS A 176 -16.97 -4.88 2.59
CA LYS A 176 -17.94 -5.37 3.58
C LYS A 176 -18.29 -6.85 3.35
N SER A 177 -18.40 -7.30 2.09
CA SER A 177 -18.69 -8.71 1.78
C SER A 177 -17.54 -9.64 2.23
N LEU A 178 -16.30 -9.15 2.20
CA LEU A 178 -15.11 -9.90 2.60
C LEU A 178 -14.77 -9.84 4.09
N LYS A 179 -15.57 -9.18 4.94
CA LYS A 179 -15.29 -9.02 6.38
C LYS A 179 -15.10 -10.32 7.14
N ASN A 180 -15.78 -11.39 6.71
CA ASN A 180 -15.72 -12.70 7.37
C ASN A 180 -14.49 -13.53 6.94
N CYS A 181 -13.75 -13.08 5.92
CA CYS A 181 -12.53 -13.74 5.48
C CYS A 181 -11.33 -13.18 6.25
N CYS A 182 -10.71 -14.02 7.09
CA CYS A 182 -9.55 -13.63 7.89
C CYS A 182 -8.38 -13.14 7.03
N THR A 183 -8.09 -13.83 5.93
CA THR A 183 -7.02 -13.46 4.98
C THR A 183 -7.31 -12.12 4.32
N ALA A 184 -8.55 -11.87 3.88
CA ALA A 184 -8.92 -10.60 3.25
C ALA A 184 -8.79 -9.42 4.22
N SER A 185 -9.22 -9.60 5.47
CA SER A 185 -9.05 -8.59 6.53
C SER A 185 -7.58 -8.23 6.74
N LEU A 186 -6.71 -9.24 6.79
CA LEU A 186 -5.28 -9.06 6.97
C LEU A 186 -4.62 -8.38 5.75
N LEU A 187 -5.04 -8.72 4.53
CA LEU A 187 -4.60 -8.06 3.30
C LEU A 187 -5.06 -6.60 3.22
N PHE A 188 -6.26 -6.26 3.70
CA PHE A 188 -6.69 -4.86 3.81
C PHE A 188 -5.86 -4.08 4.83
N GLN A 189 -5.46 -4.73 5.93
CA GLN A 189 -4.53 -4.16 6.90
C GLN A 189 -3.15 -3.91 6.27
N ASP A 190 -2.65 -4.82 5.43
CA ASP A 190 -1.42 -4.59 4.64
C ASP A 190 -1.56 -3.34 3.76
N MET A 191 -2.62 -3.27 2.94
CA MET A 191 -2.83 -2.12 2.05
C MET A 191 -2.83 -0.79 2.79
N TYR A 192 -3.42 -0.76 3.99
CA TYR A 192 -3.42 0.42 4.83
C TYR A 192 -2.02 0.73 5.38
N THR A 193 -1.29 -0.27 5.84
CA THR A 193 0.08 -0.08 6.37
C THR A 193 1.06 0.35 5.27
N VAL A 194 0.94 -0.19 4.06
CA VAL A 194 1.72 0.24 2.88
C VAL A 194 1.34 1.66 2.44
N LYS A 195 0.07 2.07 2.58
CA LYS A 195 -0.32 3.47 2.38
C LYS A 195 0.37 4.40 3.39
N LEU A 196 0.47 4.02 4.66
CA LEU A 196 1.22 4.78 5.66
C LEU A 196 2.72 4.86 5.33
N LEU A 197 3.33 3.76 4.90
CA LEU A 197 4.71 3.72 4.43
C LEU A 197 4.94 4.72 3.28
N ARG A 198 4.05 4.76 2.29
CA ARG A 198 4.12 5.72 1.17
C ARG A 198 3.99 7.16 1.64
N GLN A 199 3.09 7.42 2.59
CA GLN A 199 2.89 8.75 3.20
C GLN A 199 4.17 9.20 3.93
N PHE A 200 4.79 8.30 4.69
CA PHE A 200 6.03 8.55 5.41
C PHE A 200 7.20 8.85 4.46
N ILE A 201 7.43 8.01 3.45
CA ILE A 201 8.47 8.24 2.43
C ILE A 201 8.24 9.58 1.73
N THR A 202 6.98 9.92 1.43
CA THR A 202 6.64 11.22 0.82
C THR A 202 6.98 12.38 1.76
N ALA A 203 6.67 12.28 3.05
CA ALA A 203 6.99 13.30 4.04
C ALA A 203 8.50 13.55 4.16
N GLU A 204 9.29 12.47 4.16
CA GLU A 204 10.74 12.53 4.23
C GLU A 204 11.34 13.15 2.96
N ARG A 205 10.87 12.73 1.77
CA ARG A 205 11.36 13.24 0.48
C ARG A 205 10.99 14.69 0.21
N THR A 206 9.82 15.14 0.66
CA THR A 206 9.33 16.51 0.46
C THR A 206 9.75 17.47 1.57
N GLY A 207 10.35 16.96 2.65
CA GLY A 207 10.62 17.78 3.82
C GLY A 207 9.33 18.31 4.48
N ASN A 208 8.18 17.67 4.31
CA ASN A 208 6.92 18.12 4.92
C ASN A 208 6.87 17.70 6.40
N TRP A 209 6.97 18.67 7.31
CA TRP A 209 7.04 18.42 8.76
C TRP A 209 5.74 17.86 9.35
N ASN A 210 4.62 18.47 8.99
CA ASN A 210 3.31 18.05 9.50
C ASN A 210 2.97 16.64 9.03
N LEU A 211 3.28 16.32 7.76
CA LEU A 211 3.07 14.98 7.21
C LEU A 211 3.98 13.94 7.86
N HIS A 212 5.21 14.31 8.23
CA HIS A 212 6.14 13.44 8.95
C HIS A 212 5.57 13.05 10.33
N LEU A 213 5.19 14.03 11.14
CA LEU A 213 4.63 13.77 12.48
C LEU A 213 3.32 13.00 12.42
N LYS A 214 2.45 13.33 11.46
CA LYS A 214 1.20 12.59 11.23
C LYS A 214 1.47 11.13 10.86
N SER A 215 2.41 10.89 9.95
CA SER A 215 2.80 9.53 9.55
C SER A 215 3.36 8.74 10.73
N LEU A 216 4.27 9.33 11.53
CA LEU A 216 4.82 8.69 12.72
C LEU A 216 3.74 8.31 13.74
N GLN A 217 2.79 9.22 14.00
CA GLN A 217 1.67 8.95 14.90
C GLN A 217 0.81 7.78 14.40
N GLN A 218 0.55 7.71 13.10
CA GLN A 218 -0.25 6.64 12.48
C GLN A 218 0.49 5.31 12.39
N MET A 219 1.82 5.32 12.28
CA MET A 219 2.67 4.13 12.23
C MET A 219 2.88 3.50 13.61
N LEU A 220 2.85 4.29 14.67
CA LEU A 220 3.16 3.85 16.04
C LEU A 220 2.33 2.63 16.52
N PRO A 221 1.02 2.51 16.26
CA PRO A 221 0.25 1.32 16.63
C PRO A 221 0.79 0.03 16.02
N TYR A 222 1.27 0.06 14.77
CA TYR A 222 1.83 -1.11 14.09
C TYR A 222 3.17 -1.52 14.67
N ILE A 223 4.05 -0.54 14.92
CA ILE A 223 5.35 -0.75 15.57
C ILE A 223 5.18 -1.32 16.98
N THR A 224 4.16 -0.85 17.70
CA THR A 224 3.86 -1.32 19.06
C THR A 224 3.25 -2.73 19.03
N ALA A 225 2.30 -3.00 18.14
CA ALA A 225 1.63 -4.29 18.02
C ALA A 225 2.58 -5.42 17.61
N SER A 226 3.64 -5.13 16.85
CA SER A 226 4.63 -6.11 16.43
C SER A 226 5.67 -6.44 17.52
N GLY A 227 5.67 -5.70 18.64
CA GLY A 227 6.62 -5.91 19.73
C GLY A 227 7.99 -5.26 19.50
N HIS A 228 8.12 -4.32 18.53
CA HIS A 228 9.30 -3.49 18.33
C HIS A 228 9.44 -2.40 19.41
N ASN A 229 9.48 -2.82 20.68
CA ASN A 229 9.33 -1.98 21.86
C ASN A 229 10.34 -0.83 21.96
N LEU A 230 11.60 -1.06 21.54
CA LEU A 230 12.63 -0.02 21.53
C LEU A 230 12.33 1.08 20.52
N TYR A 231 11.87 0.71 19.32
CA TYR A 231 11.46 1.65 18.29
C TYR A 231 10.13 2.33 18.64
N ALA A 232 9.17 1.60 19.19
CA ALA A 232 7.92 2.19 19.69
C ALA A 232 8.20 3.28 20.75
N LYS A 233 9.05 2.99 21.73
CA LYS A 233 9.45 3.97 22.77
C LYS A 233 10.17 5.18 22.18
N SER A 234 11.17 4.96 21.33
CA SER A 234 11.95 6.05 20.73
C SER A 234 11.10 6.92 19.80
N VAL A 235 10.26 6.34 18.95
CA VAL A 235 9.31 7.07 18.10
C VAL A 235 8.31 7.85 18.95
N HIS A 236 7.79 7.26 20.02
CA HIS A 236 6.86 7.95 20.92
C HIS A 236 7.51 9.17 21.58
N ILE A 237 8.71 9.03 22.16
CA ILE A 237 9.45 10.13 22.78
C ILE A 237 9.76 11.22 21.75
N TYR A 238 10.26 10.83 20.58
CA TYR A 238 10.55 11.75 19.49
C TYR A 238 9.30 12.53 19.08
N LEU A 239 8.16 11.86 18.89
CA LEU A 239 6.89 12.49 18.52
C LEU A 239 6.48 13.54 19.57
N GLN A 240 6.56 13.22 20.87
CA GLN A 240 6.26 14.15 21.96
C GLN A 240 7.17 15.37 21.93
N GLN A 241 8.48 15.17 21.74
CA GLN A 241 9.44 16.27 21.66
C GLN A 241 9.16 17.17 20.44
N MET A 242 8.88 16.58 19.29
CA MET A 242 8.68 17.32 18.04
C MET A 242 7.33 18.05 17.99
N LEU A 243 6.29 17.52 18.62
CA LEU A 243 5.01 18.21 18.78
C LEU A 243 5.13 19.42 19.71
N ASN A 244 5.92 19.30 20.77
CA ASN A 244 6.16 20.39 21.73
C ASN A 244 7.22 21.39 21.27
N LEU A 245 7.93 21.11 20.16
CA LEU A 245 9.01 21.93 19.64
C LEU A 245 8.63 23.42 19.43
N PRO A 246 7.42 23.78 18.94
CA PRO A 246 7.02 25.19 18.82
C PRO A 246 6.99 25.95 20.16
N ALA A 247 6.69 25.25 21.25
CA ALA A 247 6.58 25.82 22.60
C ALA A 247 7.91 25.79 23.37
N THR A 248 8.77 24.79 23.09
CA THR A 248 10.04 24.57 23.81
C THR A 248 11.25 25.20 23.11
N LYS A 249 11.06 25.86 21.97
CA LYS A 249 12.13 26.51 21.21
C LYS A 249 12.65 27.77 21.94
N PRO A 250 13.97 27.87 22.21
CA PRO A 250 14.60 29.06 22.79
C PRO A 250 14.89 30.19 21.79
#